data_AF-A0A439KQ06-F1
#
_entry.id   AF-A0A439KQ06-F1
#
_cell.length_a   1.000
_cell.length_b   1.000
_cell.length_c   1.000
_cell.angle_alpha   90.00
_cell.angle_beta   90.00
_cell.angle_gamma   90.00
#
_symmetry.space_group_name_H-M   'P 1'
#
loop_
_entity.id
_entity.type
_entity.pdbx_description
1 polymer ?
#
loop_
_entity_poly.entity_id
_entity_poly.type
_entity_poly.pdbx_seq_one_letter_code
_entity_poly.pdbx_strand_id
1 'polypeptide(L)'
;MGRARTSERSHPLVVTVRDGTVFDITLSMAPTVRDVCEMPDPAGYVQAARGEPIGSLDAIAANSFQAARDSQKPYLLSPVDLQAVKASGVTFVVSLL
;
A
#
# COMPACT_ATOMS: atom_id res chain seq x y z
N MET A 1 -4.56 -2.22 -5.28
CA MET A 1 -4.54 -1.22 -4.18
C MET A 1 -3.43 -1.59 -3.21
N GLY A 2 -2.81 -0.60 -2.57
CA GLY A 2 -1.77 -0.80 -1.56
C GLY A 2 -1.56 0.47 -0.75
N ARG A 3 -0.37 0.63 -0.16
CA ARG A 3 -0.01 1.82 0.61
C ARG A 3 1.36 2.36 0.22
N ALA A 4 1.53 3.67 0.33
CA ALA A 4 2.82 4.34 0.13
C ALA A 4 3.05 5.43 1.19
N ARG A 5 4.31 5.82 1.37
CA ARG A 5 4.68 7.05 2.08
C ARG A 5 5.26 8.03 1.05
N THR A 6 4.97 9.33 1.21
CA THR A 6 5.66 10.43 0.52
C THR A 6 6.36 11.34 1.54
N SER A 7 7.18 12.29 1.08
CA SER A 7 7.75 13.34 1.94
C SER A 7 6.77 14.50 2.18
N GLU A 8 5.82 14.69 1.27
CA GLU A 8 4.84 15.78 1.27
C GLU A 8 3.68 15.59 2.25
N ARG A 9 3.39 14.35 2.65
CA ARG A 9 2.30 13.99 3.56
C ARG A 9 2.85 13.31 4.80
N SER A 10 2.29 13.64 5.97
CA SER A 10 2.72 13.09 7.26
C SER A 10 2.13 11.71 7.58
N HIS A 11 1.19 11.23 6.78
CA HIS A 11 0.48 9.96 6.97
C HIS A 11 0.71 8.99 5.79
N PRO A 12 0.54 7.68 6.00
CA PRO A 12 0.45 6.72 4.90
C PRO A 12 -0.66 7.10 3.92
N LEU A 13 -0.43 6.84 2.65
CA LEU A 13 -1.39 7.02 1.58
C LEU A 13 -1.98 5.67 1.20
N VAL A 14 -3.28 5.63 0.94
CA VAL A 14 -3.95 4.53 0.23
C VAL A 14 -3.72 4.77 -1.25
N VAL A 15 -3.13 3.80 -1.95
CA VAL A 15 -2.72 3.96 -3.35
C VAL A 15 -3.30 2.91 -4.27
N THR A 16 -3.43 3.28 -5.55
CA THR A 16 -3.70 2.34 -6.65
C THR A 16 -2.69 2.53 -7.78
N VAL A 17 -2.61 1.56 -8.69
CA VAL A 17 -1.72 1.64 -9.86
C VAL A 17 -2.59 1.64 -11.11
N ARG A 18 -2.32 2.59 -12.02
CA ARG A 18 -2.92 2.64 -13.36
C ARG A 18 -1.82 2.96 -14.36
N ASP A 19 -1.69 2.13 -15.39
CA ASP A 19 -0.73 2.33 -16.48
C ASP A 19 0.70 2.61 -15.99
N GLY A 20 1.16 1.83 -15.00
CA GLY A 20 2.50 1.97 -14.41
C GLY A 20 2.69 3.18 -13.50
N THR A 21 1.66 4.00 -13.27
CA THR A 21 1.70 5.16 -12.37
C THR A 21 0.97 4.85 -11.07
N VAL A 22 1.57 5.24 -9.94
CA VAL A 22 0.96 5.13 -8.61
C VAL A 22 0.16 6.39 -8.34
N PHE A 23 -1.09 6.22 -7.91
CA PHE A 23 -2.00 7.30 -7.54
C PHE A 23 -2.35 7.23 -6.07
N ASP A 24 -2.29 8.36 -5.37
CA ASP A 24 -2.91 8.56 -4.06
C ASP A 24 -4.42 8.66 -4.22
N ILE A 25 -5.16 7.75 -3.59
CA ILE A 25 -6.62 7.74 -3.55
C ILE A 25 -7.16 7.96 -2.12
N THR A 26 -6.32 8.45 -1.21
CA THR A 26 -6.69 8.71 0.18
C THR A 26 -7.77 9.78 0.24
N LEU A 27 -8.92 9.42 0.81
CA LEU A 27 -10.05 10.32 1.04
C LEU A 27 -10.52 10.21 2.49
N SER A 28 -11.16 11.25 3.02
CA SER A 28 -11.66 11.26 4.41
C SER A 28 -12.67 10.14 4.71
N MET A 29 -13.41 9.68 3.71
CA MET A 29 -14.33 8.54 3.81
C MET A 29 -13.65 7.17 3.77
N ALA A 30 -12.37 7.12 3.34
CA ALA A 30 -11.59 5.89 3.23
C ALA A 30 -10.09 6.16 3.50
N PRO A 31 -9.74 6.58 4.73
CA PRO A 31 -8.37 6.95 5.07
C PRO A 31 -7.43 5.73 5.19
N THR A 32 -7.97 4.51 5.26
CA THR A 32 -7.19 3.27 5.38
C THR A 32 -7.58 2.24 4.32
N VAL A 33 -6.71 1.26 4.08
CA VAL A 33 -7.00 0.10 3.23
C VAL A 33 -8.14 -0.71 3.83
N ARG A 34 -8.20 -0.84 5.17
CA ARG A 34 -9.35 -1.45 5.85
C ARG A 34 -10.66 -0.78 5.46
N ASP A 35 -10.74 0.55 5.51
CA ASP A 35 -11.99 1.26 5.19
C ASP A 35 -12.46 0.99 3.76
N VAL A 36 -11.52 0.95 2.79
CA VAL A 36 -11.85 0.57 1.40
C VAL A 36 -12.33 -0.88 1.32
N CYS A 37 -11.64 -1.81 1.97
CA CYS A 37 -11.98 -3.23 1.94
C CYS A 37 -13.34 -3.57 2.59
N GLU A 38 -13.82 -2.74 3.51
CA GLU A 38 -15.11 -2.92 4.21
C GLU A 38 -16.29 -2.27 3.44
N MET A 39 -16.04 -1.63 2.29
CA MET A 39 -17.10 -1.07 1.45
C MET A 39 -17.94 -2.17 0.77
N PRO A 40 -19.20 -1.86 0.38
CA PRO A 40 -20.01 -2.79 -0.41
C PRO A 40 -19.39 -3.18 -1.76
N ASP A 41 -18.67 -2.25 -2.39
CA ASP A 41 -17.95 -2.49 -3.65
C ASP A 41 -16.54 -1.84 -3.62
N PRO A 42 -15.56 -2.52 -2.98
CA PRO A 42 -14.19 -2.01 -2.87
C PRO A 42 -13.49 -1.86 -4.22
N ALA A 43 -13.75 -2.78 -5.15
CA ALA A 43 -13.13 -2.77 -6.47
C ALA A 43 -13.66 -1.60 -7.32
N GLY A 44 -14.97 -1.38 -7.33
CA GLY A 44 -15.59 -0.23 -7.99
C GLY A 44 -15.10 1.09 -7.41
N TYR A 45 -14.97 1.19 -6.08
CA TYR A 45 -14.38 2.37 -5.43
C TYR A 45 -12.96 2.66 -5.94
N VAL A 46 -12.07 1.67 -5.91
CA VAL A 46 -10.67 1.83 -6.36
C VAL A 46 -10.59 2.16 -7.86
N GLN A 47 -11.49 1.60 -8.67
CA GLN A 47 -11.53 1.90 -10.10
C GLN A 47 -12.00 3.34 -10.37
N ALA A 48 -12.99 3.84 -9.63
CA ALA A 48 -13.58 5.16 -9.83
C ALA A 48 -12.77 6.32 -9.20
N ALA A 49 -11.99 6.05 -8.14
CA ALA A 49 -11.25 7.07 -7.41
C ALA A 49 -10.19 7.76 -8.28
N ARG A 50 -10.43 9.00 -8.74
CA ARG A 50 -9.48 9.70 -9.64
C ARG A 50 -8.05 9.72 -9.11
N GLY A 51 -7.89 10.19 -7.88
CA GLY A 51 -6.59 10.26 -7.19
C GLY A 51 -5.60 11.24 -7.80
N GLU A 52 -4.45 11.40 -7.14
CA GLU A 52 -3.34 12.25 -7.56
C GLU A 52 -2.10 11.39 -7.87
N PRO A 53 -1.41 11.58 -9.01
CA PRO A 53 -0.22 10.79 -9.34
C PRO A 53 0.94 11.14 -8.40
N ILE A 54 1.62 10.13 -7.85
CA ILE A 54 2.76 10.31 -6.94
C ILE A 54 4.09 9.79 -7.52
N GLY A 55 4.06 9.19 -8.71
CA GLY A 55 5.25 8.72 -9.43
C GLY A 55 5.04 7.38 -10.15
N SER A 56 6.05 6.94 -10.91
CA SER A 56 6.01 5.63 -11.56
C SER A 56 6.21 4.50 -10.55
N LEU A 57 5.54 3.37 -10.81
CA LEU A 57 5.66 2.16 -9.98
C LEU A 57 7.12 1.70 -9.91
N ASP A 58 7.84 1.70 -11.03
CA ASP A 58 9.22 1.24 -11.08
C ASP A 58 10.15 2.09 -10.19
N ALA A 59 10.01 3.41 -10.24
CA ALA A 59 10.83 4.31 -9.41
C ALA A 59 10.52 4.15 -7.92
N ILE A 60 9.23 4.01 -7.57
CA ILE A 60 8.79 3.85 -6.18
C ILE A 60 9.20 2.46 -5.65
N ALA A 61 9.07 1.41 -6.46
CA ALA A 61 9.50 0.07 -6.11
C ALA A 61 11.02 0.01 -5.89
N ALA A 62 11.81 0.65 -6.75
CA ALA A 62 13.25 0.76 -6.59
C ALA A 62 13.64 1.47 -5.26
N ASN A 63 12.90 2.52 -4.87
CA ASN A 63 13.13 3.22 -3.60
C ASN A 63 12.60 2.47 -2.35
N SER A 64 11.90 1.34 -2.53
CA SER A 64 11.27 0.62 -1.42
C SER A 64 12.24 -0.25 -0.62
N PHE A 65 13.39 -0.59 -1.19
CA PHE A 65 14.43 -1.35 -0.51
C PHE A 65 15.15 -0.50 0.55
N GLN A 66 15.04 -0.91 1.82
CA GLN A 66 15.52 -0.13 2.98
C GLN A 66 16.99 0.27 2.88
N ALA A 67 17.86 -0.60 2.33
CA ALA A 67 19.29 -0.36 2.24
C ALA A 67 19.68 0.86 1.37
N ALA A 68 18.87 1.20 0.37
CA ALA A 68 19.15 2.27 -0.59
C ALA A 68 18.04 3.33 -0.63
N ARG A 69 17.14 3.34 0.37
CA ARG A 69 15.96 4.20 0.40
C ARG A 69 16.35 5.66 0.63
N ASP A 70 15.88 6.53 -0.27
CA ASP A 70 15.84 7.97 -0.07
C ASP A 70 14.52 8.35 0.64
N SER A 71 14.64 8.99 1.81
CA SER A 71 13.48 9.38 2.62
C SER A 71 12.66 10.55 2.03
N GLN A 72 13.23 11.25 1.05
CA GLN A 72 12.56 12.33 0.32
C GLN A 72 11.73 11.83 -0.85
N LYS A 73 11.90 10.57 -1.27
CA LYS A 73 11.18 9.94 -2.38
C LYS A 73 10.07 9.01 -1.88
N PRO A 74 9.00 8.81 -2.66
CA PRO A 74 7.97 7.86 -2.27
C PRO A 74 8.50 6.42 -2.18
N TYR A 75 7.91 5.63 -1.30
CA TYR A 75 8.18 4.19 -1.19
C TYR A 75 6.95 3.42 -0.72
N LEU A 76 6.90 2.13 -1.07
CA LEU A 76 5.78 1.25 -0.72
C LEU A 76 5.84 0.85 0.75
N LEU A 77 4.65 0.78 1.35
CA LEU A 77 4.44 0.25 2.69
C LEU A 77 3.79 -1.13 2.59
N SER A 78 3.68 -1.83 3.72
CA SER A 78 2.80 -3.00 3.82
C SER A 78 1.40 -2.64 3.28
N PRO A 79 0.82 -3.48 2.40
CA PRO A 79 -0.51 -3.21 1.86
C PRO A 79 -1.60 -3.34 2.93
N VAL A 80 -1.32 -4.04 4.04
CA VAL A 80 -2.21 -4.14 5.20
C VAL A 80 -1.84 -3.08 6.25
N ASP A 81 -2.85 -2.45 6.85
CA ASP A 81 -2.79 -1.54 7.99
C ASP A 81 -3.42 -2.15 9.25
N LEU A 82 -4.75 -2.12 9.37
CA LEU A 82 -5.50 -2.51 10.56
C LEU A 82 -6.06 -3.94 10.46
N GLN A 83 -5.81 -4.64 9.35
CA GLN A 83 -6.27 -6.00 9.14
C GLN A 83 -5.51 -6.97 10.05
N ALA A 84 -6.23 -7.94 10.62
CA ALA A 84 -5.61 -9.01 11.38
C ALA A 84 -4.75 -9.89 10.45
N VAL A 85 -3.47 -10.02 10.77
CA VAL A 85 -2.56 -10.96 10.11
C VAL A 85 -2.51 -12.24 10.94
N LYS A 86 -3.03 -13.34 10.39
CA LYS A 86 -2.95 -14.66 11.01
C LYS A 86 -2.00 -15.55 10.22
N ALA A 87 -1.05 -16.16 10.90
CA ALA A 87 -0.23 -17.22 10.34
C ALA A 87 -0.70 -18.57 10.92
N SER A 88 -0.94 -19.56 10.05
CA SER A 88 -1.15 -20.95 10.46
C SER A 88 0.02 -21.74 9.91
N GLY A 89 0.98 -22.07 10.77
CA GLY A 89 2.12 -22.91 10.41
C GLY A 89 1.78 -24.37 10.62
N VAL A 90 2.03 -25.21 9.61
CA VAL A 90 2.47 -26.58 9.89
C VAL A 90 3.96 -26.48 10.17
N THR A 91 4.34 -26.48 11.44
CA THR A 91 5.74 -26.63 11.80
C THR A 91 6.19 -28.01 11.31
N PHE A 92 7.08 -28.06 10.32
CA PHE A 92 7.68 -29.31 9.88
C PHE A 92 8.43 -29.93 11.06
N VAL A 93 8.22 -31.22 11.32
CA VAL A 93 8.88 -31.99 12.40
C VAL A 93 10.42 -31.93 12.29
N VAL A 94 10.95 -31.63 11.11
CA VAL A 94 12.39 -31.49 10.85
C VAL A 94 13.02 -30.30 11.60
N SER A 95 12.23 -29.37 12.15
CA SER A 95 12.75 -28.27 12.99
C SER A 95 13.02 -28.65 14.46
N LEU A 96 12.90 -29.94 14.84
CA LEU A 96 13.15 -30.46 16.20
C LEU A 96 14.47 -31.24 16.35
N LEU A 97 15.29 -31.33 15.30
CA LEU A 97 16.65 -31.90 15.33
C LEU A 97 17.69 -30.80 15.08
#